data_AF-A0A078LFJ9-F1
#
_entry.id   AF-A0A078LFJ9-F1
#
_cell.length_a   1.000
_cell.length_b   1.000
_cell.length_c   1.000
_cell.angle_alpha   90.00
_cell.angle_beta   90.00
_cell.angle_gamma   90.00
#
_symmetry.space_group_name_H-M   'P 1'
#
loop_
_entity.id
_entity.type
_entity.pdbx_description
1 polymer ?
#
loop_
_entity_poly.entity_id
_entity_poly.type
_entity_poly.pdbx_seq_one_letter_code
_entity_poly.pdbx_strand_id
1 'polypeptide(L)' 'MNMTDLELKKFKKIADKAFQAELLCALIEDHPHQLNETQVSALASLIKKLTGDIYVYAGEIVYQQETVK' A
#
# COMPACT_ATOMS: atom_id res chain seq x y z
N MET A 1 -10.37 -4.39 20.91
CA MET A 1 -10.85 -3.03 20.64
C MET A 1 -11.76 -3.13 19.42
N ASN A 2 -13.02 -2.71 19.51
CA ASN A 2 -13.90 -2.71 18.33
C ASN A 2 -13.53 -1.51 17.47
N MET A 3 -13.16 -1.77 16.21
CA MET A 3 -12.78 -0.75 15.25
C MET A 3 -14.02 0.09 14.89
N THR A 4 -13.91 1.42 14.95
CA THR A 4 -14.97 2.34 14.53
C THR A 4 -15.23 2.25 13.03
N ASP A 5 -16.40 2.67 12.57
CA ASP A 5 -16.73 2.68 11.13
C ASP A 5 -15.74 3.50 10.29
N LEU A 6 -15.23 4.60 10.87
CA LEU A 6 -14.23 5.45 10.22
C LEU A 6 -12.88 4.73 10.09
N GLU A 7 -12.44 4.05 11.15
CA GLU A 7 -11.21 3.25 11.13
C GLU A 7 -11.32 2.08 10.16
N LEU A 8 -12.47 1.40 10.11
CA LEU A 8 -12.74 0.32 9.16
C LEU A 8 -12.72 0.82 7.72
N LYS A 9 -13.30 2.00 7.45
CA LYS A 9 -13.26 2.62 6.12
C LYS A 9 -11.84 2.98 5.70
N LYS A 10 -11.03 3.52 6.61
CA LYS A 10 -9.61 3.79 6.37
C LYS A 10 -8.85 2.50 6.10
N PHE A 11 -9.05 1.47 6.92
CA PHE A 11 -8.42 0.17 6.78
C PHE A 11 -8.72 -0.46 5.41
N LYS A 12 -9.99 -0.50 5.00
CA LYS A 12 -10.40 -1.01 3.68
C LYS A 12 -9.66 -0.31 2.54
N LYS A 13 -9.58 1.02 2.59
CA LYS A 13 -8.85 1.80 1.58
C LYS A 13 -7.35 1.45 1.53
N ILE A 14 -6.74 1.17 2.68
CA ILE A 14 -5.33 0.77 2.76
C ILE A 14 -5.13 -0.67 2.26
N ALA A 15 -6.05 -1.58 2.57
CA ALA A 15 -6.06 -2.94 2.03
C ALA A 15 -6.18 -2.94 0.50
N ASP A 16 -7.06 -2.10 -0.07
CA ASP A 16 -7.19 -1.95 -1.52
C ASP A 16 -5.90 -1.45 -2.17
N LYS A 17 -5.16 -0.54 -1.50
CA LYS A 17 -3.86 -0.07 -1.98
C LYS A 17 -2.77 -1.14 -1.90
N ALA A 18 -2.79 -1.96 -0.84
CA ALA A 18 -1.89 -3.09 -0.70
C ALA A 18 -2.11 -4.10 -1.83
N PHE A 19 -3.36 -4.44 -2.10
CA PHE A 19 -3.72 -5.32 -3.21
C PHE A 19 -3.31 -4.75 -4.57
N GLN A 20 -3.48 -3.44 -4.79
CA GLN A 20 -2.99 -2.80 -6.01
C GLN A 20 -1.47 -2.88 -6.15
N ALA A 21 -0.72 -2.67 -5.06
CA ALA A 21 0.75 -2.79 -5.09
C ALA A 21 1.18 -4.22 -5.44
N GLU A 22 0.52 -5.23 -4.86
CA GLU A 22 0.73 -6.65 -5.16
C GLU A 22 0.53 -6.94 -6.66
N LEU A 23 -0.58 -6.48 -7.25
CA LEU A 23 -0.87 -6.68 -8.67
C LEU A 23 0.19 -6.06 -9.58
N LEU A 24 0.72 -4.89 -9.21
CA LEU A 24 1.79 -4.23 -9.97
C LEU A 24 3.11 -4.99 -9.86
N CYS A 25 3.43 -5.54 -8.68
CA CYS A 25 4.58 -6.41 -8.50
C CYS A 25 4.44 -7.68 -9.35
N ALA A 26 3.28 -8.34 -9.31
CA ALA A 26 3.00 -9.53 -10.12
C ALA A 26 3.14 -9.24 -11.63
N LEU A 27 2.62 -8.10 -12.11
CA LEU A 27 2.81 -7.68 -13.50
C LEU A 27 4.29 -7.57 -13.90
N ILE A 28 5.13 -7.02 -13.02
CA ILE A 28 6.57 -6.90 -13.26
C ILE A 28 7.25 -8.28 -13.24
N GLU A 29 6.83 -9.16 -12.32
CA GLU A 29 7.40 -10.50 -12.15
C GLU A 29 7.03 -11.45 -13.30
N ASP A 30 5.77 -11.45 -13.72
CA ASP A 30 5.24 -12.35 -14.76
C ASP A 30 5.65 -11.89 -16.17
N HIS A 31 5.80 -10.57 -16.38
CA HIS A 31 6.02 -9.98 -17.71
C HIS A 31 7.19 -8.98 -17.76
N PRO A 32 8.37 -9.26 -17.19
CA PRO A 32 9.46 -8.29 -17.07
C PRO A 32 9.98 -7.82 -18.44
N HIS A 33 9.99 -8.70 -19.43
CA HIS A 33 10.49 -8.40 -20.78
C HIS A 33 9.48 -7.66 -21.66
N GLN A 34 8.23 -7.50 -21.21
CA GLN A 34 7.19 -6.76 -21.93
C GLN A 34 7.13 -5.29 -21.51
N LEU A 35 7.92 -4.89 -20.51
CA LEU A 35 7.98 -3.54 -19.96
C LEU A 35 9.23 -2.81 -20.46
N ASN A 36 9.05 -1.60 -20.98
CA ASN A 36 10.18 -0.71 -21.26
C ASN A 36 10.61 0.08 -20.02
N GLU A 37 11.78 0.73 -20.10
CA GLU A 37 12.37 1.47 -18.96
C GLU A 37 11.45 2.56 -18.39
N THR A 38 10.68 3.24 -19.26
CA THR A 38 9.73 4.27 -18.83
C THR A 38 8.55 3.64 -18.08
N GLN A 39 8.04 2.50 -18.56
CA GLN A 39 7.00 1.75 -17.88
C GLN A 39 7.48 1.21 -16.53
N VAL A 40 8.69 0.66 -16.45
CA VAL A 40 9.28 0.21 -15.18
C VAL A 40 9.40 1.36 -14.19
N SER A 41 9.89 2.53 -14.63
CA SER A 41 10.01 3.73 -13.79
C SER A 41 8.65 4.22 -13.28
N ALA A 42 7.63 4.20 -14.13
CA ALA A 42 6.27 4.58 -13.76
C ALA A 42 5.64 3.61 -12.76
N LEU A 43 5.77 2.30 -13.00
CA LEU A 43 5.30 1.25 -12.10
C LEU A 43 6.00 1.32 -10.74
N ALA A 44 7.33 1.47 -10.71
CA ALA A 44 8.09 1.63 -9.48
C ALA A 44 7.64 2.87 -8.68
N SER A 45 7.38 3.99 -9.36
CA SER A 45 6.86 5.21 -8.72
C SER A 45 5.45 5.00 -8.15
N LEU A 46 4.60 4.26 -8.86
CA LEU A 46 3.25 3.93 -8.40
C LEU A 46 3.27 2.99 -7.18
N ILE A 47 4.07 1.94 -7.23
CA ILE A 47 4.30 1.02 -6.10
C ILE A 47 4.78 1.80 -4.87
N LYS A 48 5.81 2.66 -5.03
CA LYS A 48 6.32 3.51 -3.95
C LYS A 48 5.23 4.36 -3.31
N LYS A 49 4.33 4.94 -4.11
CA LYS A 49 3.22 5.76 -3.60
C LYS A 49 2.23 4.91 -2.81
N LEU A 50 1.82 3.76 -3.34
CA LEU A 50 0.87 2.86 -2.69
C LEU A 50 1.42 2.33 -1.37
N THR A 51 2.67 1.87 -1.36
CA THR A 51 3.32 1.35 -0.15
C THR A 51 3.67 2.43 0.86
N GLY A 52 3.98 3.64 0.41
CA GLY A 52 4.14 4.81 1.27
C GLY A 52 2.86 5.14 2.06
N ASP A 53 1.70 5.10 1.39
CA ASP A 53 0.41 5.31 2.06
C ASP A 53 0.10 4.22 3.11
N ILE A 54 0.49 2.97 2.84
CA ILE A 54 0.38 1.85 3.80
C ILE A 54 1.28 2.10 5.00
N TYR A 55 2.53 2.50 4.76
CA TYR A 55 3.50 2.79 5.82
C TYR A 55 3.01 3.90 6.76
N VAL A 56 2.48 5.00 6.21
CA VAL A 56 1.91 6.10 7.01
C VAL A 56 0.78 5.59 7.90
N TYR A 57 -0.17 4.84 7.34
CA TYR A 57 -1.28 4.30 8.12
C TYR A 57 -0.85 3.29 9.20
N ALA A 58 0.12 2.42 8.89
CA ALA A 58 0.67 1.50 9.88
C ALA A 58 1.37 2.25 11.02
N GLY A 59 2.13 3.31 10.69
CA GLY A 59 2.76 4.19 11.68
C GLY A 59 1.74 4.90 12.59
N GLU A 60 0.63 5.37 12.03
CA GLU A 60 -0.49 5.92 12.81
C GLU A 60 -1.03 4.89 13.82
N ILE A 61 -1.27 3.65 13.38
CA ILE A 61 -1.75 2.58 14.28
C ILE A 61 -0.75 2.30 15.39
N VAL A 62 0.54 2.14 15.06
CA VAL A 62 1.60 1.88 16.05
C VAL A 62 1.62 3.00 17.09
N TYR A 63 1.63 4.26 16.65
CA TYR A 63 1.61 5.42 17.54
C TYR A 63 0.39 5.43 18.48
N GLN A 64 -0.81 5.12 17.96
CA GLN A 64 -2.01 5.03 18.79
C GLN A 64 -1.90 3.89 19.83
N GLN A 65 -1.33 2.75 19.46
CA GLN A 65 -1.16 1.62 20.40
C GLN A 65 -0.08 1.88 21.46
N GLU A 66 0.92 2.70 21.16
CA GLU A 66 1.99 3.08 22.11
C GLU A 66 1.56 4.18 23.07
N THR A 67 0.73 5.14 22.63
CA THR A 67 0.27 6.27 23.46
C THR A 67 -0.92 5.95 24.36
N VAL A 68 -1.65 4.86 24.09
CA VAL A 68 -2.74 4.35 24.93
C VAL A 68 -2.24 3.40 26.04
N LYS A 69 -0.93 3.09 26.08
CA LYS A 69 -0.27 2.39 27.20
C LYS A 69 0.18 3.35 28.29
#